data_AF-A0A679JME5-F1
#
_entry.id   AF-A0A679JME5-F1
#
_cell.length_a   1.000
_cell.length_b   1.000
_cell.length_c   1.000
_cell.angle_alpha   90.00
_cell.angle_beta   90.00
_cell.angle_gamma   90.00
#
_symmetry.space_group_name_H-M   'P 1'
#
loop_
_entity.id
_entity.type
_entity.pdbx_description
1 polymer ?
#
loop_
_entity_poly.entity_id
_entity_poly.type
_entity_poly.pdbx_seq_one_letter_code
_entity_poly.pdbx_strand_id
1 'polypeptide(L)' 'MTIKNEDLLCGVLRIAAVFMLTPQQVYHLMDKHGLPTFKIGRIVCANAPAVREWLRQREAVGRTGKASG' A
#
# COMPACT_ATOMS: atom_id res chain seq x y z
N MET A 1 -8.55 -14.21 9.44
CA MET A 1 -7.91 -13.89 8.14
C MET A 1 -6.49 -14.42 8.21
N THR A 2 -6.19 -15.53 7.55
CA THR A 2 -4.86 -16.18 7.64
C THR A 2 -3.90 -15.47 6.69
N ILE A 3 -2.81 -14.91 7.20
CA ILE A 3 -1.77 -14.30 6.36
C ILE A 3 -0.96 -15.43 5.73
N LYS A 4 -1.03 -15.57 4.41
CA LYS A 4 -0.17 -16.51 3.69
C LYS A 4 1.22 -15.90 3.54
N ASN A 5 2.26 -16.75 3.53
CA ASN A 5 3.64 -16.27 3.43
C ASN A 5 3.89 -15.50 2.11
N GLU A 6 3.14 -15.80 1.05
CA GLU A 6 3.17 -15.09 -0.24
C GLU A 6 2.61 -13.65 -0.18
N ASP A 7 1.76 -13.35 0.80
CA ASP A 7 1.14 -12.02 0.97
C ASP A 7 2.08 -11.02 1.66
N LEU A 8 3.19 -11.49 2.21
CA LEU A 8 4.17 -10.65 2.89
C LEU A 8 5.16 -10.05 1.88
N LEU A 9 5.03 -8.75 1.65
CA LEU A 9 5.90 -8.00 0.75
C LEU A 9 7.01 -7.33 1.56
N CYS A 10 8.21 -7.90 1.51
CA CYS A 10 9.38 -7.34 2.18
C CYS A 10 10.17 -6.43 1.23
N GLY A 11 10.40 -5.19 1.67
CA GLY A 11 11.16 -4.18 0.95
C GLY A 11 10.31 -3.30 0.04
N VAL A 12 10.69 -2.03 -0.03
CA VAL A 12 10.00 -1.01 -0.83
C VAL A 12 9.93 -1.38 -2.31
N LEU A 13 11.00 -1.97 -2.86
CA LEU A 13 11.03 -2.41 -4.27
C LEU A 13 9.98 -3.49 -4.56
N ARG A 14 9.77 -4.43 -3.63
CA ARG A 14 8.78 -5.50 -3.81
C ARG A 14 7.35 -4.98 -3.70
N ILE A 15 7.11 -4.08 -2.76
CA ILE A 15 5.82 -3.37 -2.64
C ILE A 15 5.53 -2.60 -3.93
N ALA A 16 6.51 -1.82 -4.41
CA ALA A 16 6.44 -1.05 -5.64
C ALA A 16 6.09 -1.94 -6.85
N ALA A 17 6.80 -3.05 -7.02
CA ALA A 17 6.57 -3.99 -8.12
C ALA A 17 5.16 -4.60 -8.11
N VAL A 18 4.66 -5.01 -6.93
CA VAL A 18 3.34 -5.66 -6.82
C VAL A 18 2.19 -4.69 -7.08
N PHE A 19 2.33 -3.44 -6.67
CA PHE A 19 1.28 -2.42 -6.82
C PHE A 19 1.48 -1.46 -8.00
N MET A 20 2.46 -1.75 -8.87
CA MET A 20 2.81 -0.92 -10.03
C MET A 20 3.08 0.55 -9.64
N LEU A 21 3.76 0.75 -8.52
CA LEU A 21 4.17 2.06 -8.01
C LEU A 21 5.67 2.23 -8.21
N THR A 22 6.15 3.48 -8.16
CA THR A 22 7.58 3.76 -8.02
C THR A 22 8.01 3.68 -6.55
N PRO A 23 9.29 3.40 -6.24
CA PRO A 23 9.77 3.42 -4.86
C PRO A 23 9.52 4.76 -4.16
N GLN A 24 9.66 5.87 -4.89
CA GLN A 24 9.39 7.21 -4.38
C GLN A 24 7.92 7.41 -4.03
N GLN A 25 6.99 6.91 -4.86
CA GLN A 25 5.56 6.92 -4.56
C GLN A 25 5.26 6.10 -3.30
N VAL A 26 5.90 4.94 -3.12
CA VAL A 26 5.71 4.12 -1.92
C VAL A 26 6.15 4.91 -0.67
N TYR A 27 7.34 5.53 -0.67
CA TYR A 27 7.78 6.37 0.46
C TYR A 27 6.83 7.53 0.72
N HIS A 28 6.39 8.23 -0.33
CA HIS A 28 5.43 9.32 -0.19
C HIS A 28 4.10 8.83 0.38
N LEU A 29 3.60 7.68 -0.07
CA LEU A 29 2.35 7.11 0.41
C LEU A 29 2.45 6.64 1.87
N MET A 30 3.62 6.14 2.28
CA MET A 30 3.88 5.81 3.67
C MET A 30 3.89 7.07 4.56
N ASP A 31 4.57 8.13 4.14
CA ASP A 31 4.74 9.36 4.93
C ASP A 31 3.47 10.22 5.00
N LYS A 32 2.81 10.45 3.85
CA LYS A 32 1.71 11.42 3.72
C LYS A 32 0.32 10.83 3.77
N HIS A 33 0.21 9.52 3.58
CA HIS A 33 -1.04 8.91 3.17
C HIS A 33 -1.38 7.66 3.98
N GLY A 34 -0.49 7.23 4.87
CA GLY A 34 -0.71 6.12 5.79
C GLY A 34 -0.81 4.77 5.06
N LEU A 35 0.04 4.53 4.05
CA LEU A 35 0.14 3.22 3.41
C LEU A 35 0.37 2.14 4.49
N PRO A 36 -0.47 1.08 4.56
CA PRO A 36 -0.38 0.09 5.62
C PRO A 36 0.92 -0.73 5.47
N THR A 37 1.91 -0.33 6.25
CA THR A 37 3.26 -0.87 6.27
C THR A 37 3.73 -1.04 7.70
N PHE A 38 4.68 -1.92 7.92
CA PHE A 38 5.30 -2.17 9.22
C PHE A 38 6.78 -2.49 9.02
N LYS A 39 7.57 -2.44 10.09
CA LYS A 39 9.02 -2.71 10.03
C LYS A 39 9.33 -4.08 10.62
N ILE A 40 10.11 -4.88 9.90
CA ILE A 40 10.79 -6.07 10.43
C ILE A 40 12.29 -5.75 10.45
N GLY A 41 12.81 -5.46 11.63
CA GLY A 41 14.18 -4.93 11.79
C GLY A 41 14.34 -3.60 11.05
N ARG A 42 15.19 -3.57 10.02
CA ARG A 42 15.43 -2.40 9.17
C ARG A 42 14.62 -2.40 7.86
N ILE A 43 13.88 -3.47 7.58
CA ILE A 43 13.18 -3.66 6.32
C ILE A 43 11.72 -3.24 6.50
N VAL A 44 11.24 -2.40 5.58
CA VAL A 44 9.82 -2.05 5.47
C VAL A 44 9.09 -3.19 4.79
N CYS A 45 8.04 -3.68 5.42
CA CYS A 45 7.19 -4.74 4.90
C CYS A 45 5.74 -4.27 4.81
N ALA A 46 4.98 -4.89 3.92
CA ALA A 46 3.55 -4.67 3.79
C ALA A 46 2.83 -6.01 3.65
N ASN A 47 1.59 -6.06 4.14
CA ASN A 47 0.69 -7.15 3.86
C ASN A 47 -0.11 -6.81 2.59
N ALA A 48 -0.02 -7.64 1.55
CA ALA A 48 -0.62 -7.32 0.26
C ALA A 48 -2.16 -7.17 0.33
N PRO A 49 -2.92 -8.04 1.00
CA PRO A 49 -4.36 -7.84 1.24
C PRO A 49 -4.69 -6.50 1.91
N ALA A 50 -3.94 -6.09 2.94
CA ALA A 50 -4.16 -4.83 3.63
C ALA A 50 -3.95 -3.62 2.71
N VAL A 51 -2.89 -3.64 1.89
CA VAL A 51 -2.63 -2.57 0.92
C VAL A 51 -3.71 -2.53 -0.17
N ARG A 52 -4.19 -3.69 -0.66
CA ARG A 52 -5.28 -3.75 -1.64
C ARG A 52 -6.57 -3.16 -1.09
N GLU A 53 -6.93 -3.49 0.14
CA GLU A 53 -8.12 -2.95 0.79
C GLU A 53 -8.00 -1.43 1.01
N TRP A 54 -6.82 -0.96 1.43
CA TRP A 54 -6.55 0.47 1.55
C TRP A 54 -6.66 1.21 0.21
N LEU A 55 -6.18 0.63 -0.89
CA LEU A 55 -6.36 1.19 -2.23
C LEU A 55 -7.85 1.26 -2.61
N ARG A 56 -8.61 0.20 -2.36
CA ARG A 56 -10.05 0.14 -2.64
C ARG A 56 -10.82 1.23 -1.91
N GLN A 57 -10.50 1.49 -0.64
CA GLN A 57 -11.12 2.55 0.14
C GLN A 57 -10.81 3.93 -0.46
N ARG A 58 -9.57 4.15 -0.92
CA ARG A 58 -9.19 5.40 -1.60
C ARG A 58 -9.88 5.59 -2.94
N GLU A 59 -10.08 4.53 -3.72
CA GLU A 59 -10.86 4.60 -4.96
C GLU A 59 -12.32 4.98 -4.71
N ALA A 60 -12.91 4.55 -3.58
CA ALA A 60 -14.27 4.94 -3.20
C ALA A 60 -14.35 6.43 -2.82
N VAL A 61 -13.34 6.95 -2.10
CA VAL A 61 -13.23 8.38 -1.77
C VAL A 61 -12.99 9.22 -3.04
N GLY A 62 -12.09 8.78 -3.93
CA GLY A 62 -11.82 9.48 -5.19
C GLY A 62 -13.03 9.54 -6.13
N ARG A 63 -13.88 8.50 -6.14
CA ARG A 63 -15.13 8.48 -6.92
C ARG A 63 -16.18 9.42 -6.36
N THR A 64 -16.28 9.57 -5.04
CA THR A 64 -17.24 10.49 -4.41
C THR A 64 -16.83 11.96 -4.52
N GLY A 65 -15.54 12.25 -4.68
CA GLY A 65 -15.03 13.61 -4.96
C GLY A 65 -15.26 14.13 -6.38
N LYS A 66 -15.80 13.32 -7.30
CA LYS A 66 -16.03 13.70 -8.72
C LYS A 66 -17.53 13.72 -9.07
N ALA A 67 -18.35 14.32 -8.21
CA ALA A 67 -19.76 14.66 -8.46
C ALA A 67 -20.04 16.18 -8.31
N SER A 68 -19.01 17.01 -8.40
CA SER A 68 -19.15 18.47 -8.44
C SER A 68 -18.03 19.02 -9.34
N GLY A 69 -18.34 19.16 -10.62
CA GLY A 69 -17.47 19.66 -11.66
C GLY A 69 -18.16 19.53 -13.01
#